data_AF-A0A6B3GJP1-F1
#
_entry.id   AF-A0A6B3GJP1-F1
#
_cell.length_a   1.000
_cell.length_b   1.000
_cell.length_c   1.000
_cell.angle_alpha   90.00
_cell.angle_beta   90.00
_cell.angle_gamma   90.00
#
_symmetry.space_group_name_H-M   'P 1'
#
loop_
_entity.id
_entity.type
_entity.pdbx_description
1 polymer ?
#
loop_
_entity_poly.entity_id
_entity_poly.type
_entity_poly.pdbx_seq_one_letter_code
_entity_poly.pdbx_strand_id
1 'polypeptide(L)'
;IGEAFTRIAHGFGMKLLGWDVVENPACVELGMEYVAKERLFAEADLMSLHVPLLPSTQHIIDEAALKAMKDDAILVNSSRGGL
;
A
#
# COMPACT_ATOMS: atom_id res chain seq x y z
N ILE A 1 8.52 0.59 8.78
CA ILE A 1 7.09 0.45 9.17
C ILE A 1 6.37 -0.50 8.21
N GLY A 2 6.39 -0.25 6.91
CA GLY A 2 5.76 -1.12 5.91
C GLY A 2 6.14 -2.61 6.00
N GLU A 3 7.43 -2.92 6.21
CA GLU A 3 7.87 -4.31 6.42
C GLU A 3 7.24 -4.96 7.68
N ALA A 4 7.18 -4.23 8.78
CA ALA A 4 6.57 -4.74 10.02
C ALA A 4 5.06 -5.01 9.81
N PHE A 5 4.37 -4.11 9.10
CA PHE A 5 2.98 -4.33 8.68
C PHE A 5 2.85 -5.56 7.77
N THR A 6 3.78 -5.74 6.82
CA THR A 6 3.81 -6.89 5.90
C THR A 6 3.93 -8.21 6.65
N ARG A 7 4.77 -8.28 7.69
CA ARG A 7 4.89 -9.48 8.54
C ARG A 7 3.58 -9.82 9.26
N ILE A 8 2.86 -8.81 9.74
CA ILE A 8 1.55 -9.00 10.39
C ILE A 8 0.53 -9.48 9.36
N ALA A 9 0.41 -8.80 8.21
CA ALA A 9 -0.51 -9.17 7.12
C ALA A 9 -0.24 -10.59 6.60
N HIS A 10 1.03 -10.98 6.48
CA HIS A 10 1.43 -12.34 6.15
C HIS A 10 0.91 -13.35 7.18
N GLY A 11 1.03 -13.06 8.47
CA GLY A 11 0.49 -13.90 9.55
C GLY A 11 -1.03 -14.05 9.53
N PHE A 12 -1.76 -13.07 8.97
CA PHE A 12 -3.20 -13.16 8.71
C PHE A 12 -3.55 -13.92 7.42
N GLY A 13 -2.57 -14.42 6.67
CA GLY A 13 -2.79 -15.16 5.41
C GLY A 13 -3.26 -14.27 4.26
N MET A 14 -2.97 -12.97 4.30
CA MET A 14 -3.34 -12.04 3.24
C MET A 14 -2.52 -12.27 1.97
N LYS A 15 -3.11 -12.00 0.80
CA LYS A 15 -2.33 -11.79 -0.44
C LYS A 15 -1.59 -10.45 -0.32
N LEU A 16 -0.27 -10.49 -0.46
CA LEU A 16 0.58 -9.32 -0.26
C LEU A 16 0.87 -8.63 -1.59
N LEU A 17 0.34 -7.43 -1.76
CA LEU A 17 0.69 -6.51 -2.85
C LEU A 17 1.40 -5.28 -2.28
N GLY A 18 2.44 -4.81 -2.95
CA GLY A 18 3.23 -3.66 -2.50
C GLY A 18 3.59 -2.69 -3.62
N TRP A 19 3.84 -1.43 -3.27
CA TRP A 19 4.46 -0.45 -4.14
C TRP A 19 5.47 0.38 -3.34
N ASP A 20 6.67 0.52 -3.87
CA ASP A 20 7.72 1.39 -3.33
C ASP A 20 8.63 1.82 -4.49
N VAL A 21 9.42 2.87 -4.29
CA VAL A 21 10.48 3.27 -5.23
C VAL A 21 11.62 2.25 -5.24
N VAL A 22 11.82 1.53 -4.13
CA VAL A 22 12.81 0.44 -4.01
C VAL A 22 12.15 -0.74 -3.31
N GLU A 23 12.19 -1.91 -3.95
CA GLU A 23 11.66 -3.14 -3.37
C GLU A 23 12.43 -3.51 -2.09
N ASN A 24 11.71 -3.95 -1.06
CA ASN A 24 12.31 -4.45 0.17
C ASN A 24 12.46 -5.98 0.09
N PRO A 25 13.70 -6.52 0.12
CA PRO A 25 13.93 -7.97 0.04
C PRO A 25 13.17 -8.76 1.10
N ALA A 26 13.03 -8.25 2.32
CA ALA A 26 12.30 -8.93 3.38
C ALA A 26 10.79 -9.04 3.08
N CYS A 27 10.21 -8.09 2.36
CA CYS A 27 8.83 -8.19 1.91
C CYS A 27 8.68 -9.20 0.78
N VAL A 28 9.63 -9.23 -0.17
CA VAL A 28 9.67 -10.21 -1.27
C VAL A 28 9.79 -11.63 -0.71
N GLU A 29 10.66 -11.86 0.27
CA GLU A 29 10.80 -13.15 0.96
C GLU A 29 9.51 -13.62 1.65
N LEU A 30 8.67 -12.69 2.09
CA LEU A 30 7.34 -12.98 2.67
C LEU A 30 6.27 -13.23 1.60
N GLY A 31 6.62 -13.17 0.32
CA GLY A 31 5.70 -13.38 -0.81
C GLY A 31 4.97 -12.12 -1.27
N MET A 32 5.47 -10.93 -0.94
CA MET A 32 4.92 -9.68 -1.49
C MET A 32 5.22 -9.57 -2.98
N GLU A 33 4.17 -9.36 -3.77
CA GLU A 33 4.26 -8.98 -5.17
C GLU A 33 4.32 -7.45 -5.27
N TYR A 34 5.45 -6.91 -5.76
CA TYR A 34 5.54 -5.49 -6.08
C TYR A 34 4.84 -5.20 -7.39
N VAL A 35 3.90 -4.26 -7.37
CA VAL A 35 3.01 -3.93 -8.49
C VAL A 35 2.96 -2.42 -8.73
N ALA A 36 2.48 -2.03 -9.92
CA ALA A 36 2.19 -0.62 -10.20
C ALA A 36 1.08 -0.09 -9.27
N LYS A 37 1.10 1.20 -8.96
CA LYS A 37 0.12 1.84 -8.05
C LYS A 37 -1.31 1.64 -8.50
N GLU A 38 -1.56 1.71 -9.79
CA GLU A 38 -2.89 1.58 -10.39
C GLU A 38 -3.48 0.20 -10.11
N ARG A 39 -2.64 -0.84 -10.20
CA ARG A 39 -3.02 -2.21 -9.85
C ARG A 39 -3.22 -2.37 -8.34
N LEU A 40 -2.35 -1.75 -7.53
CA LEU A 40 -2.49 -1.78 -6.07
C LEU A 40 -3.81 -1.14 -5.61
N PHE A 41 -4.17 0.03 -6.16
CA PHE A 41 -5.44 0.69 -5.86
C PHE A 41 -6.64 -0.18 -6.25
N ALA A 42 -6.62 -0.78 -7.44
CA ALA A 42 -7.73 -1.59 -7.93
C ALA A 42 -7.93 -2.93 -7.21
N GLU A 43 -6.85 -3.57 -6.74
CA GLU A 43 -6.92 -4.93 -6.17
C GLU A 43 -7.00 -4.96 -4.64
N ALA A 44 -6.52 -3.95 -3.92
CA ALA A 44 -6.40 -4.01 -2.47
C ALA A 44 -7.77 -3.94 -1.75
N ASP A 45 -8.08 -4.97 -0.97
CA ASP A 45 -9.21 -4.95 -0.01
C ASP A 45 -8.86 -4.10 1.24
N LEU A 46 -7.59 -4.09 1.62
CA LEU A 46 -7.04 -3.24 2.68
C LEU A 46 -5.73 -2.61 2.20
N MET A 47 -5.67 -1.29 2.26
CA MET A 47 -4.49 -0.50 1.90
C MET A 47 -3.98 0.27 3.11
N SER A 48 -2.69 0.12 3.44
CA SER A 48 -2.05 0.86 4.52
C SER A 48 -0.89 1.70 4.00
N LEU A 49 -0.91 3.01 4.28
CA LEU A 49 0.10 3.95 3.79
C LEU A 49 1.30 4.02 4.74
N HIS A 50 2.49 3.68 4.22
CA HIS A 50 3.75 3.68 4.97
C HIS A 50 4.88 4.38 4.21
N VAL A 51 4.57 5.49 3.55
CA VAL A 51 5.52 6.30 2.76
C VAL A 51 5.66 7.70 3.36
N PRO A 52 6.82 8.38 3.19
CA PRO A 52 6.96 9.76 3.61
C PRO A 52 6.10 10.70 2.74
N LEU A 53 5.67 11.82 3.32
CA LEU A 53 5.09 12.93 2.56
C LEU A 53 6.20 13.71 1.86
N LEU A 54 6.20 13.65 0.54
CA LEU A 54 7.10 14.31 -0.39
C LEU A 54 6.26 15.02 -1.46
N PRO A 55 6.82 15.96 -2.25
CA PRO A 55 6.08 16.55 -3.38
C PRO A 55 5.52 15.51 -4.37
N SER A 56 6.19 14.36 -4.53
CA SER A 56 5.76 13.26 -5.39
C SER A 56 4.70 12.33 -4.77
N THR A 57 4.50 12.39 -3.46
CA THR A 57 3.53 11.57 -2.72
C THR A 57 2.43 12.39 -2.06
N GLN A 58 2.43 13.71 -2.27
CA GLN A 58 1.36 14.58 -1.83
C GLN A 58 0.10 14.30 -2.65
N HIS A 59 -1.02 14.05 -1.96
CA HIS A 59 -2.28 13.61 -2.56
C HIS A 59 -2.08 12.38 -3.47
N ILE A 60 -1.24 11.44 -3.05
CA ILE A 60 -1.12 10.14 -3.72
C ILE A 60 -2.45 9.37 -3.65
N ILE A 61 -3.25 9.64 -2.60
CA ILE A 61 -4.66 9.25 -2.53
C ILE A 61 -5.53 10.46 -2.92
N ASP A 62 -5.73 10.63 -4.22
CA ASP A 62 -6.61 11.65 -4.80
C ASP A 62 -7.98 11.07 -5.21
N GLU A 63 -8.82 11.89 -5.86
CA GLU A 63 -10.14 11.46 -6.35
C GLU A 63 -10.05 10.28 -7.33
N ALA A 64 -9.01 10.23 -8.18
CA ALA A 64 -8.84 9.14 -9.14
C ALA A 64 -8.41 7.85 -8.45
N ALA A 65 -7.50 7.93 -7.48
CA ALA A 65 -7.10 6.79 -6.66
C ALA A 65 -8.30 6.22 -5.90
N LEU A 66 -9.09 7.08 -5.24
CA LEU A 66 -10.29 6.64 -4.50
C LEU A 66 -11.33 6.00 -5.42
N LYS A 67 -11.54 6.52 -6.64
CA LYS A 67 -12.44 5.90 -7.64
C LYS A 67 -11.94 4.58 -8.18
N ALA A 68 -10.62 4.36 -8.18
CA ALA A 68 -10.03 3.11 -8.65
C ALA A 68 -10.08 2.01 -7.60
N MET A 69 -10.22 2.36 -6.31
CA MET A 69 -10.34 1.40 -5.22
C MET A 69 -11.68 0.65 -5.26
N LYS A 70 -11.72 -0.51 -4.60
CA LYS A 70 -12.98 -1.22 -4.37
C LYS A 70 -13.91 -0.36 -3.49
N ASP A 71 -15.20 -0.43 -3.75
CA ASP A 71 -16.22 0.33 -3.02
C ASP A 71 -16.20 0.06 -1.50
N ASP A 72 -15.76 -1.13 -1.08
CA ASP A 72 -15.65 -1.58 0.31
C ASP A 72 -14.19 -1.64 0.82
N ALA A 73 -13.23 -1.08 0.09
CA ALA A 73 -11.83 -1.08 0.48
C ALA A 73 -11.60 -0.32 1.80
N ILE A 74 -10.74 -0.86 2.66
CA ILE A 74 -10.31 -0.22 3.90
C ILE A 74 -8.99 0.51 3.66
N LEU A 75 -9.02 1.85 3.74
CA LEU A 75 -7.82 2.68 3.70
C LEU A 75 -7.36 3.06 5.12
N VAL A 76 -6.12 2.74 5.45
CA VAL A 76 -5.47 3.09 6.72
C VAL A 76 -4.30 4.03 6.46
N ASN A 77 -4.35 5.24 7.05
CA ASN A 77 -3.24 6.19 7.01
C ASN A 77 -2.75 6.49 8.43
N SER A 78 -1.66 5.85 8.84
CA SER A 78 -0.92 6.18 10.06
C SER A 78 0.34 7.02 9.79
N SER A 79 0.47 7.55 8.56
CA SER A 79 1.65 8.30 8.09
C SER A 79 1.45 9.82 8.21
N ARG A 80 1.01 10.50 7.15
CA ARG A 80 0.79 11.96 7.12
C ARG A 80 -0.50 12.24 6.37
N GLY A 81 -1.28 13.22 6.84
CA GLY A 81 -2.60 13.55 6.26
C GLY A 81 -2.56 14.24 4.90
N GLY A 82 -1.38 14.65 4.42
CA GLY A 82 -1.21 15.20 3.07
C GLY A 82 -0.88 14.16 2.00
N LEU A 83 -0.81 12.87 2.38
CA LEU A 83 -0.72 11.75 1.43
C LEU A 83 -2.06 11.53 0.76
#